data_AF-A0A926Y2Q1-F1
#
_entry.id   AF-A0A926Y2Q1-F1
#
_cell.length_a   1.000
_cell.length_b   1.000
_cell.length_c   1.000
_cell.angle_alpha   90.00
_cell.angle_beta   90.00
_cell.angle_gamma   90.00
#
_symmetry.space_group_name_H-M   'P 1'
#
loop_
_entity.id
_entity.type
_entity.pdbx_description
1 polymer ?
#
loop_
_entity_poly.entity_id
_entity_poly.type
_entity_poly.pdbx_seq_one_letter_code
_entity_poly.pdbx_strand_id
1 'polypeptide(L)'
;MKITGINIGEYRQFKNIKFDFTYPEDYHDESKRGKPLEKVCFIGQSGTGKTTLLNTIWDFFQVVSTSFQRLGNKQIDLNDEPYKTFRNVTIRCSYIENEITLDNSVFEKVADWKDLDEKSLYATAGFHWLNDLKIYNNLKELTRTEKLALYIDEAAVSTSKNLLEERDSTDRNIVSIKGQASSFSDTKIEEPILGLSEYPSEVLWSTILGDIDLYDNELKQFAANLVSKNSFSESRLITQISQWQKEHPNPRADLAENCLNQILNLLYLEVDTDGTESRLVLKTNYNEQISGRYLSTGVKQLLATSIPIYKIKINNGVILFDEPERSLFPDIQRELIKHYTSLAPKAQFFFATHSPIIASAFEPCERFILYFNEIGEVKCRNGVAPIGDDPNDVLRQDFGLNELMLDEGLEAHQEYRRLGSMIRQETDDKRKNELIAKRIELGNRYNF
;
A
#
# COMPACT_ATOMS: atom_id res chain seq x y z
N MET A 1 -8.13 -1.87 -15.47
CA MET A 1 -7.37 -3.11 -15.41
C MET A 1 -7.41 -3.61 -13.98
N LYS A 2 -8.06 -4.75 -13.78
CA LYS A 2 -8.22 -5.44 -12.49
C LYS A 2 -7.70 -6.86 -12.65
N ILE A 3 -6.82 -7.33 -11.79
CA ILE A 3 -6.29 -8.69 -11.86
C ILE A 3 -7.38 -9.65 -11.36
N THR A 4 -7.67 -10.67 -12.16
CA THR A 4 -8.68 -11.70 -11.87
C THR A 4 -8.04 -13.04 -11.50
N GLY A 5 -6.76 -13.25 -11.82
CA GLY A 5 -6.06 -14.43 -11.34
C GLY A 5 -4.64 -14.56 -11.85
N ILE A 6 -3.89 -15.46 -11.21
CA ILE A 6 -2.50 -15.76 -11.53
C ILE A 6 -2.34 -17.27 -11.55
N ASN A 7 -1.75 -17.82 -12.60
CA ASN A 7 -1.29 -19.21 -12.61
C ASN A 7 0.23 -19.19 -12.67
N ILE A 8 0.86 -19.89 -11.73
CA ILE A 8 2.32 -19.98 -11.64
C ILE A 8 2.70 -21.45 -11.85
N GLY A 9 3.46 -21.73 -12.90
CA GLY A 9 4.11 -23.02 -13.14
C GLY A 9 5.29 -23.23 -12.21
N GLU A 10 6.49 -23.37 -12.76
CA GLU A 10 7.74 -23.45 -11.99
C GLU A 10 8.41 -22.08 -11.91
N TYR A 11 8.22 -21.35 -10.81
CA TYR A 11 8.79 -20.00 -10.66
C TYR A 11 9.19 -19.72 -9.22
N ARG A 12 10.51 -19.53 -9.01
CA ARG A 12 11.12 -19.34 -7.68
C ARG A 12 10.72 -20.48 -6.72
N GLN A 13 9.99 -20.18 -5.65
CA GLN A 13 9.51 -21.17 -4.68
C GLN A 13 8.12 -21.76 -4.99
N PHE A 14 7.45 -21.29 -6.04
CA PHE A 14 6.13 -21.77 -6.43
C PHE A 14 6.22 -22.91 -7.44
N LYS A 15 5.33 -23.89 -7.26
CA LYS A 15 5.19 -25.07 -8.12
C LYS A 15 3.73 -25.31 -8.43
N ASN A 16 3.32 -24.98 -9.66
CA ASN A 16 1.98 -25.24 -10.22
C ASN A 16 0.84 -24.79 -9.29
N ILE A 17 0.87 -23.52 -8.90
CA ILE A 17 -0.13 -22.89 -8.03
C ILE A 17 -1.02 -21.94 -8.81
N LYS A 18 -2.29 -21.86 -8.43
CA LYS A 18 -3.29 -21.00 -9.07
C LYS A 18 -3.96 -20.12 -8.03
N PHE A 19 -4.16 -18.87 -8.40
CA PHE A 19 -4.87 -17.87 -7.62
C PHE A 19 -6.05 -17.37 -8.45
N ASP A 20 -7.22 -17.35 -7.85
CA ASP A 20 -8.43 -16.74 -8.40
C ASP A 20 -8.77 -15.54 -7.52
N PHE A 21 -8.77 -14.35 -8.11
CA PHE A 21 -9.05 -13.09 -7.43
C PHE A 21 -10.42 -12.56 -7.82
N THR A 22 -11.42 -13.44 -7.91
CA THR A 22 -12.82 -13.08 -8.11
C THR A 22 -13.68 -13.47 -6.91
N TYR A 23 -14.78 -12.75 -6.69
CA TYR A 23 -15.74 -13.13 -5.67
C TYR A 23 -16.40 -14.46 -6.06
N PRO A 24 -16.48 -15.44 -5.15
CA PRO A 24 -17.03 -16.75 -5.47
C PRO A 24 -18.54 -16.69 -5.73
N GLU A 25 -19.08 -17.69 -6.42
CA GLU A 25 -20.50 -17.76 -6.78
C GLU A 25 -21.46 -17.84 -5.59
N ASP A 26 -20.97 -18.26 -4.42
CA ASP A 26 -21.72 -18.30 -3.17
C ASP A 26 -21.52 -17.04 -2.30
N TYR A 27 -20.83 -16.01 -2.81
CA TYR A 27 -20.63 -14.76 -2.09
C TYR A 27 -21.97 -14.08 -1.74
N HIS A 28 -22.04 -13.46 -0.56
CA HIS A 28 -23.29 -12.95 0.01
C HIS A 28 -23.90 -11.79 -0.80
N ASP A 29 -23.08 -11.00 -1.49
CA ASP A 29 -23.53 -9.95 -2.41
C ASP A 29 -23.57 -10.49 -3.85
N GLU A 30 -24.78 -10.73 -4.37
CA GLU A 30 -24.98 -11.26 -5.72
C GLU A 30 -24.42 -10.35 -6.81
N SER A 31 -24.35 -9.04 -6.56
CA SER A 31 -23.86 -8.07 -7.54
C SER A 31 -22.34 -8.15 -7.73
N LYS A 32 -21.63 -8.79 -6.79
CA LYS A 32 -20.17 -8.93 -6.80
C LYS A 32 -19.68 -10.28 -7.32
N ARG A 33 -20.50 -11.33 -7.32
CA ARG A 33 -20.15 -12.68 -7.79
C ARG A 33 -19.49 -12.68 -9.18
N GLY A 34 -18.37 -13.38 -9.32
CA GLY A 34 -17.57 -13.46 -10.54
C GLY A 34 -16.82 -12.16 -10.91
N LYS A 35 -17.03 -11.06 -10.20
CA LYS A 35 -16.27 -9.81 -10.41
C LYS A 35 -14.92 -9.89 -9.68
N PRO A 36 -13.91 -9.14 -10.15
CA PRO A 36 -12.62 -9.04 -9.45
C PRO A 36 -12.82 -8.59 -7.99
N LEU A 37 -12.08 -9.21 -7.07
CA LEU A 37 -12.00 -8.78 -5.67
C LEU A 37 -11.54 -7.33 -5.60
N GLU A 38 -12.18 -6.53 -4.75
CA GLU A 38 -11.82 -5.11 -4.55
C GLU A 38 -10.51 -4.98 -3.76
N LYS A 39 -10.26 -5.92 -2.86
CA LYS A 39 -9.03 -6.01 -2.07
C LYS A 39 -8.64 -7.48 -1.88
N VAL A 40 -7.35 -7.73 -1.84
CA VAL A 40 -6.74 -9.06 -1.71
C VAL A 40 -5.65 -8.98 -0.65
N CYS A 41 -5.58 -9.97 0.22
CA CYS A 41 -4.59 -10.05 1.29
C CYS A 41 -3.81 -11.37 1.18
N PHE A 42 -2.51 -11.27 0.94
CA PHE A 42 -1.58 -12.39 1.05
C PHE A 42 -1.05 -12.45 2.48
N ILE A 43 -1.28 -13.58 3.14
CA ILE A 43 -0.73 -13.87 4.48
C ILE A 43 0.01 -15.20 4.46
N GLY A 44 0.85 -15.43 5.46
CA GLY A 44 1.61 -16.67 5.57
C GLY A 44 3.01 -16.50 6.13
N GLN A 45 3.65 -17.64 6.41
CA GLN A 45 5.00 -17.69 6.98
C GLN A 45 6.02 -16.92 6.13
N SER A 46 7.11 -16.44 6.75
CA SER A 46 8.20 -15.79 6.03
C SER A 46 8.81 -16.74 4.99
N GLY A 47 9.18 -16.21 3.82
CA GLY A 47 9.74 -16.99 2.72
C GLY A 47 8.72 -17.72 1.82
N THR A 48 7.42 -17.70 2.14
CA THR A 48 6.38 -18.35 1.31
C THR A 48 6.06 -17.60 0.02
N GLY A 49 6.58 -16.38 -0.16
CA GLY A 49 6.52 -15.64 -1.42
C GLY A 49 5.46 -14.55 -1.55
N LYS A 50 4.93 -14.01 -0.45
CA LYS A 50 3.97 -12.87 -0.48
C LYS A 50 4.45 -11.69 -1.33
N THR A 51 5.63 -11.13 -1.02
CA THR A 51 6.27 -10.07 -1.83
C THR A 51 6.56 -10.52 -3.26
N THR A 52 6.82 -11.81 -3.50
CA THR A 52 6.98 -12.32 -4.86
C THR A 52 5.68 -12.24 -5.67
N LEU A 53 4.52 -12.49 -5.05
CA LEU A 53 3.22 -12.31 -5.72
C LEU A 53 2.97 -10.84 -6.05
N LEU A 54 3.24 -9.92 -5.13
CA LEU A 54 3.16 -8.48 -5.40
C LEU A 54 4.08 -8.09 -6.57
N ASN A 55 5.34 -8.52 -6.54
CA ASN A 55 6.30 -8.27 -7.63
C ASN A 55 5.85 -8.87 -8.96
N THR A 56 5.19 -10.03 -8.96
CA THR A 56 4.67 -10.65 -10.19
C THR A 56 3.54 -9.79 -10.79
N ILE A 57 2.67 -9.23 -9.95
CA ILE A 57 1.63 -8.29 -10.40
C ILE A 57 2.29 -6.99 -10.89
N TRP A 58 3.31 -6.49 -10.19
CA TRP A 58 4.08 -5.32 -10.60
C TRP A 58 4.73 -5.52 -11.98
N ASP A 59 5.39 -6.66 -12.20
CA ASP A 59 6.00 -7.04 -13.48
C ASP A 59 4.98 -7.00 -14.63
N PHE A 60 3.73 -7.40 -14.38
CA PHE A 60 2.67 -7.31 -15.40
C PHE A 60 2.41 -5.86 -15.81
N PHE A 61 2.31 -4.95 -14.83
CA PHE A 61 2.10 -3.55 -15.10
C PHE A 61 3.35 -2.88 -15.71
N GLN A 62 4.57 -3.34 -15.39
CA GLN A 62 5.80 -2.92 -16.09
C GLN A 62 5.79 -3.35 -17.56
N VAL A 63 5.37 -4.59 -17.86
CA VAL A 63 5.19 -5.06 -19.24
C VAL A 63 4.14 -4.23 -19.97
N VAL A 64 2.97 -3.98 -19.36
CA VAL A 64 1.92 -3.13 -19.95
C VAL A 64 2.44 -1.71 -20.22
N SER A 65 3.15 -1.11 -19.25
CA SER A 65 3.71 0.24 -19.37
C SER A 65 4.69 0.35 -20.52
N THR A 66 5.71 -0.51 -20.54
CA THR A 66 6.76 -0.49 -21.57
C THR A 66 6.20 -0.82 -22.96
N SER A 67 5.25 -1.74 -23.06
CA SER A 67 4.53 -2.04 -24.30
C SER A 67 3.75 -0.83 -24.83
N PHE A 68 3.05 -0.13 -23.94
CA PHE A 68 2.29 1.07 -24.25
C PHE A 68 3.21 2.22 -24.72
N GLN A 69 4.32 2.46 -24.02
CA GLN A 69 5.27 3.50 -24.40
C GLN A 69 5.92 3.19 -25.77
N ARG A 70 6.22 1.92 -26.08
CA ARG A 70 6.79 1.52 -27.38
C ARG A 70 5.84 1.77 -28.56
N LEU A 71 4.53 1.70 -28.35
CA LEU A 71 3.54 2.11 -29.36
C LEU A 71 3.65 3.60 -29.69
N GLY A 72 4.03 4.42 -28.72
CA GLY A 72 4.29 5.85 -28.90
C GLY A 72 5.68 6.19 -29.42
N ASN A 73 6.72 5.46 -28.98
CA ASN A 73 8.12 5.70 -29.34
C ASN A 73 8.92 4.38 -29.43
N LYS A 74 9.40 4.05 -30.63
CA LYS A 74 10.08 2.76 -30.90
C LYS A 74 11.49 2.62 -30.31
N GLN A 75 12.11 3.70 -29.82
CA GLN A 75 13.53 3.73 -29.41
C GLN A 75 13.76 3.66 -27.89
N ILE A 76 12.80 3.15 -27.11
CA ILE A 76 12.91 3.09 -25.65
C ILE A 76 13.81 1.91 -25.23
N ASP A 77 14.77 2.20 -24.34
CA ASP A 77 15.62 1.22 -23.64
C ASP A 77 14.77 0.41 -22.64
N LEU A 78 15.02 -0.90 -22.57
CA LEU A 78 14.14 -1.83 -21.86
C LEU A 78 14.84 -2.51 -20.71
N ASN A 79 14.05 -2.75 -19.66
CA ASN A 79 14.37 -3.75 -18.65
C ASN A 79 13.67 -5.07 -19.02
N ASP A 80 14.46 -6.11 -19.31
CA ASP A 80 13.93 -7.42 -19.72
C ASP A 80 13.45 -8.27 -18.54
N GLU A 81 13.82 -7.93 -17.30
CA GLU A 81 13.49 -8.74 -16.12
C GLU A 81 11.98 -9.00 -15.93
N PRO A 82 11.08 -8.00 -16.04
CA PRO A 82 9.64 -8.23 -15.90
C PRO A 82 9.09 -9.25 -16.90
N TYR A 83 9.63 -9.25 -18.12
CA TYR A 83 9.18 -10.15 -19.18
C TYR A 83 9.59 -11.60 -18.94
N LYS A 84 10.72 -11.84 -18.26
CA LYS A 84 11.18 -13.20 -17.91
C LYS A 84 10.22 -13.88 -16.93
N THR A 85 9.54 -13.13 -16.07
CA THR A 85 8.54 -13.65 -15.12
C THR A 85 7.44 -14.43 -15.86
N PHE A 86 7.01 -13.94 -17.02
CA PHE A 86 5.89 -14.52 -17.79
C PHE A 86 6.23 -15.76 -18.62
N ARG A 87 7.47 -16.26 -18.56
CA ARG A 87 7.82 -17.58 -19.11
C ARG A 87 7.12 -18.72 -18.37
N ASN A 88 6.97 -18.58 -17.05
CA ASN A 88 6.38 -19.59 -16.18
C ASN A 88 5.16 -19.07 -15.41
N VAL A 89 4.73 -17.85 -15.68
CA VAL A 89 3.60 -17.21 -15.02
C VAL A 89 2.59 -16.72 -16.05
N THR A 90 1.32 -16.97 -15.78
CA THR A 90 0.18 -16.42 -16.50
C THR A 90 -0.58 -15.47 -15.60
N ILE A 91 -0.84 -14.25 -16.04
CA ILE A 91 -1.71 -13.30 -15.35
C ILE A 91 -2.95 -13.03 -16.21
N ARG A 92 -4.12 -13.09 -15.55
CA ARG A 92 -5.42 -12.71 -16.11
C ARG A 92 -5.89 -11.40 -15.49
N CYS A 93 -6.44 -10.53 -16.33
CA CYS A 93 -6.91 -9.20 -15.96
C CYS A 93 -8.20 -8.88 -16.70
N SER A 94 -9.12 -8.16 -16.06
CA SER A 94 -10.32 -7.60 -16.68
C SER A 94 -10.14 -6.11 -16.97
N TYR A 95 -10.51 -5.68 -18.17
CA TYR A 95 -10.53 -4.27 -18.56
C TYR A 95 -11.58 -3.98 -19.64
N ILE A 96 -12.54 -3.09 -19.33
CA ILE A 96 -13.65 -2.70 -20.25
C ILE A 96 -14.31 -3.95 -20.84
N GLU A 97 -14.78 -4.86 -19.99
CA GLU A 97 -15.44 -6.12 -20.38
C GLU A 97 -14.58 -7.12 -21.18
N ASN A 98 -13.30 -6.79 -21.44
CA ASN A 98 -12.36 -7.70 -22.07
C ASN A 98 -11.54 -8.43 -21.00
N GLU A 99 -11.34 -9.72 -21.23
CA GLU A 99 -10.35 -10.51 -20.51
C GLU A 99 -9.00 -10.42 -21.22
N ILE A 100 -8.01 -9.97 -20.48
CA ILE A 100 -6.63 -9.81 -20.92
C ILE A 100 -5.82 -10.90 -20.24
N THR A 101 -5.11 -11.70 -21.04
CA THR A 101 -4.18 -12.72 -20.54
C THR A 101 -2.78 -12.43 -21.05
N LEU A 102 -1.80 -12.44 -20.13
CA LEU A 102 -0.38 -12.41 -20.44
C LEU A 102 0.25 -13.73 -19.98
N ASP A 103 0.86 -14.46 -20.90
CA ASP A 103 1.49 -15.76 -20.67
C ASP A 103 2.67 -16.01 -21.62
N ASN A 104 3.27 -17.20 -21.56
CA ASN A 104 4.40 -17.57 -22.40
C ASN A 104 4.10 -17.57 -23.92
N SER A 105 2.84 -17.77 -24.31
CA SER A 105 2.46 -17.83 -25.74
C SER A 105 2.68 -16.50 -26.46
N VAL A 106 2.66 -15.39 -25.72
CA VAL A 106 3.00 -14.06 -26.24
C VAL A 106 4.44 -14.03 -26.74
N PHE A 107 5.36 -14.71 -26.06
CA PHE A 107 6.79 -14.72 -26.42
C PHE A 107 7.13 -15.77 -27.48
N GLU A 108 6.45 -16.92 -27.48
CA GLU A 108 6.66 -17.95 -28.51
C GLU A 108 6.32 -17.43 -29.92
N LYS A 109 5.28 -16.58 -30.04
CA LYS A 109 4.90 -15.95 -31.31
C LYS A 109 5.95 -15.00 -31.89
N VAL A 110 6.91 -14.54 -31.08
CA VAL A 110 7.96 -13.59 -31.52
C VAL A 110 9.12 -14.30 -32.20
N ALA A 111 9.24 -15.62 -32.09
CA ALA A 111 10.28 -16.38 -32.80
C ALA A 111 10.18 -16.29 -34.34
N ASP A 112 9.02 -15.91 -34.88
CA ASP A 112 8.81 -15.66 -36.31
C ASP A 112 9.35 -14.28 -36.80
N TRP A 113 9.82 -13.44 -35.89
CA TRP A 113 10.14 -12.03 -36.13
C TRP A 113 11.66 -11.87 -36.24
N LYS A 114 12.18 -12.15 -37.45
CA LYS A 114 13.59 -12.49 -37.73
C LYS A 114 14.67 -11.41 -37.51
N ASP A 115 14.36 -10.21 -37.02
CA ASP A 115 15.33 -9.09 -37.03
C ASP A 115 15.46 -8.35 -35.69
N LEU A 116 15.77 -9.06 -34.59
CA LEU A 116 15.97 -8.40 -33.28
C LEU A 116 17.16 -8.98 -32.52
N ASP A 117 17.93 -8.10 -31.87
CA ASP A 117 18.84 -8.49 -30.79
C ASP A 117 18.04 -9.13 -29.62
N GLU A 118 18.70 -9.95 -28.79
CA GLU A 118 18.04 -10.64 -27.67
C GLU A 118 17.36 -9.67 -26.66
N LYS A 119 17.78 -8.40 -26.61
CA LYS A 119 17.25 -7.38 -25.68
C LYS A 119 15.99 -6.67 -26.21
N SER A 120 15.74 -6.68 -27.52
CA SER A 120 14.60 -6.03 -28.14
C SER A 120 13.42 -6.98 -28.40
N LEU A 121 13.61 -8.28 -28.19
CA LEU A 121 12.59 -9.31 -28.43
C LEU A 121 11.38 -9.17 -27.50
N TYR A 122 11.60 -8.97 -26.20
CA TYR A 122 10.54 -8.99 -25.19
C TYR A 122 9.57 -7.82 -25.29
N ALA A 123 10.06 -6.60 -25.46
CA ALA A 123 9.16 -5.48 -25.61
C ALA A 123 8.54 -5.39 -27.01
N THR A 124 9.11 -6.07 -28.01
CA THR A 124 8.39 -6.30 -29.27
C THR A 124 7.21 -7.24 -29.01
N ALA A 125 7.39 -8.32 -28.25
CA ALA A 125 6.29 -9.19 -27.81
C ALA A 125 5.17 -8.41 -27.13
N GLY A 126 5.53 -7.57 -26.16
CA GLY A 126 4.60 -6.73 -25.43
C GLY A 126 3.85 -5.74 -26.32
N PHE A 127 4.55 -5.07 -27.25
CA PHE A 127 3.95 -4.21 -28.26
C PHE A 127 2.89 -4.95 -29.09
N HIS A 128 3.20 -6.15 -29.59
CA HIS A 128 2.27 -6.92 -30.43
C HIS A 128 1.09 -7.43 -29.64
N TRP A 129 1.33 -7.96 -28.45
CA TRP A 129 0.28 -8.36 -27.53
C TRP A 129 -0.73 -7.24 -27.27
N LEU A 130 -0.26 -6.05 -26.90
CA LEU A 130 -1.15 -4.91 -26.60
C LEU A 130 -1.86 -4.38 -27.84
N ASN A 131 -1.18 -4.39 -29.00
CA ASN A 131 -1.75 -3.99 -30.28
C ASN A 131 -2.83 -4.97 -30.76
N ASP A 132 -2.62 -6.27 -30.61
CA ASP A 132 -3.58 -7.32 -30.98
C ASP A 132 -4.86 -7.25 -30.14
N LEU A 133 -4.73 -6.86 -28.86
CA LEU A 133 -5.86 -6.59 -27.97
C LEU A 133 -6.64 -5.31 -28.35
N LYS A 134 -6.10 -4.45 -29.22
CA LYS A 134 -6.73 -3.19 -29.67
C LYS A 134 -7.11 -2.22 -28.53
N ILE A 135 -6.41 -2.29 -27.39
CA ILE A 135 -6.70 -1.47 -26.20
C ILE A 135 -5.87 -0.18 -26.12
N TYR A 136 -4.96 0.07 -27.07
CA TYR A 136 -4.03 1.21 -27.04
C TYR A 136 -4.73 2.56 -26.86
N ASN A 137 -5.76 2.86 -27.66
CA ASN A 137 -6.45 4.16 -27.58
C ASN A 137 -7.12 4.37 -26.20
N ASN A 138 -7.74 3.32 -25.66
CA ASN A 138 -8.38 3.37 -24.35
C ASN A 138 -7.35 3.59 -23.24
N LEU A 139 -6.22 2.88 -23.30
CA LEU A 139 -5.12 3.09 -22.37
C LEU A 139 -4.54 4.50 -22.50
N LYS A 140 -4.34 5.00 -23.71
CA LYS A 140 -3.81 6.35 -23.94
C LYS A 140 -4.68 7.44 -23.34
N GLU A 141 -6.01 7.33 -23.48
CA GLU A 141 -6.93 8.28 -22.85
C GLU A 141 -6.90 8.15 -21.32
N LEU A 142 -6.88 6.92 -20.80
CA LEU A 142 -6.86 6.66 -19.36
C LEU A 142 -5.58 7.20 -18.69
N THR A 143 -4.41 6.96 -19.29
CA THR A 143 -3.10 7.28 -18.71
C THR A 143 -2.77 8.76 -18.77
N ARG A 144 -3.58 9.58 -19.46
CA ARG A 144 -3.50 11.05 -19.39
C ARG A 144 -4.01 11.60 -18.07
N THR A 145 -4.96 10.92 -17.43
CA THR A 145 -5.67 11.44 -16.26
C THR A 145 -5.46 10.61 -15.00
N GLU A 146 -5.06 9.34 -15.15
CA GLU A 146 -4.96 8.37 -14.07
C GLU A 146 -3.74 7.45 -14.25
N LYS A 147 -3.35 6.75 -13.18
CA LYS A 147 -2.36 5.66 -13.24
C LYS A 147 -3.04 4.28 -13.23
N LEU A 148 -2.38 3.30 -13.82
CA LEU A 148 -2.76 1.89 -13.87
C LEU A 148 -2.29 1.12 -12.64
N ALA A 149 -1.13 1.47 -12.08
CA ALA A 149 -0.59 0.79 -10.90
C ALA A 149 0.23 1.73 -10.01
N LEU A 150 0.09 1.54 -8.69
CA LEU A 150 0.98 2.11 -7.68
C LEU A 150 1.54 0.97 -6.83
N TYR A 151 2.85 0.93 -6.68
CA TYR A 151 3.52 -0.01 -5.79
C TYR A 151 4.15 0.71 -4.61
N ILE A 152 3.66 0.38 -3.42
CA ILE A 152 4.15 0.81 -2.12
C ILE A 152 4.85 -0.39 -1.50
N ASP A 153 6.17 -0.45 -1.63
CA ASP A 153 6.96 -1.50 -1.03
C ASP A 153 7.32 -1.19 0.44
N GLU A 154 7.99 -2.14 1.10
CA GLU A 154 8.44 -1.98 2.48
C GLU A 154 9.39 -0.79 2.68
N ALA A 155 10.06 -0.33 1.62
CA ALA A 155 11.04 0.76 1.66
C ALA A 155 10.39 2.14 1.50
N ALA A 156 9.08 2.23 1.25
CA ALA A 156 8.37 3.51 1.06
C ALA A 156 8.62 4.54 2.17
N VAL A 157 8.84 4.12 3.42
CA VAL A 157 9.17 5.03 4.55
C VAL A 157 10.45 5.82 4.32
N SER A 158 11.42 5.26 3.59
CA SER A 158 12.67 5.95 3.23
C SER A 158 12.42 7.17 2.34
N THR A 159 11.29 7.18 1.63
CA THR A 159 10.85 8.33 0.83
C THR A 159 10.28 9.45 1.69
N SER A 160 10.07 9.28 3.00
CA SER A 160 9.56 10.39 3.85
C SER A 160 10.48 11.62 3.91
N LYS A 161 11.73 11.49 3.43
CA LYS A 161 12.67 12.60 3.25
C LYS A 161 12.12 13.63 2.25
N ASN A 162 12.36 14.92 2.47
CA ASN A 162 11.81 16.04 1.68
C ASN A 162 10.28 16.24 1.74
N LEU A 163 9.50 15.33 2.32
CA LEU A 163 8.11 15.58 2.70
C LEU A 163 8.03 16.39 4.00
N LEU A 164 8.83 15.99 4.98
CA LEU A 164 8.75 16.47 6.37
C LEU A 164 9.98 17.27 6.82
N GLU A 165 11.02 17.35 6.00
CA GLU A 165 12.22 18.14 6.30
C GLU A 165 11.96 19.63 6.06
N GLU A 166 12.56 20.46 6.92
CA GLU A 166 12.52 21.92 6.79
C GLU A 166 13.15 22.35 5.45
N ARG A 167 12.50 23.27 4.75
CA ARG A 167 13.01 23.85 3.49
C ARG A 167 14.22 24.73 3.80
N ASP A 168 15.40 24.39 3.27
CA ASP A 168 16.59 25.20 3.44
C ASP A 168 16.47 26.53 2.67
N SER A 169 16.99 27.62 3.25
CA SER A 169 17.02 28.96 2.62
C SER A 169 17.75 29.02 1.27
N THR A 170 18.50 27.96 0.92
CA THR A 170 19.20 27.75 -0.36
C THR A 170 18.41 26.96 -1.41
N ASP A 171 17.12 26.68 -1.20
CA ASP A 171 16.18 26.09 -2.18
C ASP A 171 15.93 26.97 -3.44
N ARG A 172 16.86 27.88 -3.76
CA ARG A 172 16.98 28.55 -5.06
C ARG A 172 17.24 27.58 -6.22
N ASN A 173 17.45 26.30 -5.94
CA ASN A 173 17.65 25.27 -6.96
C ASN A 173 16.37 24.65 -7.51
N ILE A 174 15.16 25.11 -7.13
CA ILE A 174 13.92 24.66 -7.82
C ILE A 174 13.97 25.00 -9.33
N VAL A 175 14.67 26.07 -9.71
CA VAL A 175 14.81 26.51 -11.11
C VAL A 175 15.97 25.79 -11.84
N SER A 176 17.07 25.45 -11.16
CA SER A 176 18.18 24.70 -11.75
C SER A 176 17.89 23.20 -11.84
N ILE A 177 17.12 22.67 -10.88
CA ILE A 177 16.64 21.29 -10.87
C ILE A 177 15.56 21.10 -11.94
N LYS A 178 14.69 22.07 -12.26
CA LYS A 178 13.83 21.97 -13.46
C LYS A 178 14.61 21.69 -14.76
N GLY A 179 15.88 22.08 -14.85
CA GLY A 179 16.76 21.78 -15.99
C GLY A 179 17.45 20.41 -15.96
N GLN A 180 17.52 19.74 -14.80
CA GLN A 180 18.01 18.36 -14.68
C GLN A 180 16.85 17.36 -14.56
N ALA A 181 15.79 17.74 -13.85
CA ALA A 181 14.47 17.12 -13.84
C ALA A 181 13.83 17.15 -15.23
N SER A 182 13.98 18.17 -16.08
CA SER A 182 13.47 18.07 -17.48
C SER A 182 14.00 16.88 -18.28
N SER A 183 15.09 16.21 -17.84
CA SER A 183 15.54 14.93 -18.41
C SER A 183 14.96 13.67 -17.72
N PHE A 184 14.48 13.77 -16.48
CA PHE A 184 14.02 12.67 -15.60
C PHE A 184 12.52 12.75 -15.20
N SER A 185 11.98 13.96 -14.96
CA SER A 185 10.58 14.29 -14.66
C SER A 185 9.66 14.18 -15.86
N ASP A 186 10.17 14.45 -17.08
CA ASP A 186 9.32 14.48 -18.28
C ASP A 186 9.11 13.09 -18.90
N THR A 187 9.86 12.05 -18.47
CA THR A 187 9.83 10.73 -19.12
C THR A 187 9.34 9.58 -18.24
N LYS A 188 9.55 9.62 -16.91
CA LYS A 188 9.18 8.50 -16.02
C LYS A 188 7.93 8.74 -15.17
N ILE A 189 7.59 9.96 -14.76
CA ILE A 189 6.40 10.19 -13.93
C ILE A 189 5.13 10.37 -14.76
N GLU A 190 5.25 10.63 -16.06
CA GLU A 190 4.13 10.46 -17.01
C GLU A 190 3.82 8.99 -17.29
N GLU A 191 4.61 8.05 -16.77
CA GLU A 191 4.36 6.63 -16.96
C GLU A 191 3.03 6.20 -16.37
N PRO A 192 2.37 5.22 -16.98
CA PRO A 192 1.10 4.72 -16.47
C PRO A 192 1.22 4.02 -15.12
N ILE A 193 2.43 3.85 -14.56
CA ILE A 193 2.70 3.13 -13.32
C ILE A 193 3.64 3.95 -12.43
N LEU A 194 3.59 3.75 -11.11
CA LEU A 194 4.51 4.40 -10.16
C LEU A 194 4.91 3.44 -9.03
N GLY A 195 6.20 3.10 -8.90
CA GLY A 195 6.74 2.45 -7.70
C GLY A 195 7.40 3.49 -6.79
N LEU A 196 6.96 3.64 -5.53
CA LEU A 196 7.42 4.77 -4.69
C LEU A 196 8.93 4.77 -4.43
N SER A 197 9.52 3.60 -4.22
CA SER A 197 10.95 3.43 -3.95
C SER A 197 11.84 3.55 -5.18
N GLU A 198 11.27 3.54 -6.40
CA GLU A 198 12.01 3.64 -7.66
C GLU A 198 12.44 5.10 -7.95
N TYR A 199 11.89 6.08 -7.22
CA TYR A 199 12.14 7.51 -7.42
C TYR A 199 12.95 8.12 -6.28
N PRO A 200 13.89 9.04 -6.59
CA PRO A 200 14.48 9.90 -5.58
C PRO A 200 13.39 10.68 -4.85
N SER A 201 13.48 10.71 -3.51
CA SER A 201 12.50 11.33 -2.61
C SER A 201 12.09 12.75 -3.01
N GLU A 202 13.05 13.58 -3.41
CA GLU A 202 12.80 14.96 -3.84
C GLU A 202 11.93 15.04 -5.10
N VAL A 203 12.24 14.21 -6.10
CA VAL A 203 11.54 14.15 -7.38
C VAL A 203 10.11 13.63 -7.18
N LEU A 204 9.96 12.63 -6.32
CA LEU A 204 8.65 12.07 -5.95
C LEU A 204 7.74 13.15 -5.35
N TRP A 205 8.18 13.83 -4.28
CA TRP A 205 7.32 14.78 -3.57
C TRP A 205 7.10 16.09 -4.30
N SER A 206 8.10 16.58 -5.04
CA SER A 206 7.89 17.75 -5.91
C SER A 206 6.85 17.49 -7.00
N THR A 207 6.67 16.23 -7.39
CA THR A 207 5.65 15.85 -8.37
C THR A 207 4.29 15.61 -7.72
N ILE A 208 4.23 14.85 -6.64
CA ILE A 208 2.97 14.51 -5.94
C ILE A 208 2.35 15.75 -5.25
N LEU A 209 3.20 16.63 -4.69
CA LEU A 209 2.82 17.81 -3.91
C LEU A 209 3.30 19.11 -4.55
N GLY A 210 3.48 19.13 -5.87
CA GLY A 210 3.89 20.33 -6.61
C GLY A 210 2.87 21.46 -6.51
N ASP A 211 1.60 21.15 -6.27
CA ASP A 211 0.53 22.12 -5.99
C ASP A 211 0.80 22.93 -4.71
N ILE A 212 1.30 22.28 -3.65
CA ILE A 212 1.74 22.94 -2.41
C ILE A 212 2.94 23.86 -2.67
N ASP A 213 3.92 23.37 -3.43
CA ASP A 213 5.12 24.17 -3.76
C ASP A 213 4.74 25.42 -4.58
N LEU A 214 3.79 25.30 -5.51
CA LEU A 214 3.24 26.42 -6.28
C LEU A 214 2.49 27.41 -5.37
N TYR A 215 1.57 26.92 -4.56
CA TYR A 215 0.79 27.73 -3.63
C TYR A 215 1.67 28.55 -2.68
N ASP A 216 2.68 27.94 -2.08
CA ASP A 216 3.60 28.63 -1.17
C ASP A 216 4.39 29.74 -1.88
N ASN A 217 4.79 29.51 -3.14
CA ASN A 217 5.51 30.51 -3.93
C ASN A 217 4.61 31.69 -4.31
N GLU A 218 3.36 31.43 -4.70
CA GLU A 218 2.38 32.47 -5.01
C GLU A 218 2.07 33.31 -3.77
N LEU A 219 1.87 32.67 -2.62
CA LEU A 219 1.65 33.36 -1.34
C LEU A 219 2.84 34.25 -0.96
N LYS A 220 4.08 33.75 -1.10
CA LYS A 220 5.31 34.52 -0.86
C LYS A 220 5.42 35.73 -1.79
N GLN A 221 5.14 35.55 -3.08
CA GLN A 221 5.17 36.65 -4.06
C GLN A 221 4.09 37.70 -3.78
N PHE A 222 2.88 37.25 -3.44
CA PHE A 222 1.78 38.13 -3.05
C PHE A 222 2.14 38.96 -1.82
N ALA A 223 2.65 38.32 -0.76
CA ALA A 223 3.10 39.01 0.45
C ALA A 223 4.22 40.03 0.18
N ALA A 224 5.23 39.66 -0.62
CA ALA A 224 6.33 40.57 -0.99
C ALA A 224 5.82 41.79 -1.81
N ASN A 225 4.87 41.58 -2.71
CA ASN A 225 4.22 42.64 -3.48
C ASN A 225 3.40 43.59 -2.61
N LEU A 226 2.79 43.11 -1.53
CA LEU A 226 2.07 43.95 -0.58
C LEU A 226 3.01 44.79 0.28
N VAL A 227 4.10 44.20 0.78
CA VAL A 227 5.10 44.89 1.62
C VAL A 227 5.83 45.98 0.82
N SER A 228 6.21 45.70 -0.43
CA SER A 228 6.92 46.66 -1.29
C SER A 228 6.11 47.90 -1.69
N LYS A 229 4.77 47.84 -1.63
CA LYS A 229 3.88 48.97 -1.97
C LYS A 229 3.73 50.02 -0.86
N ASN A 230 4.53 49.95 0.22
CA ASN A 230 4.75 50.98 1.24
C ASN A 230 3.53 51.86 1.60
N SER A 231 2.60 51.32 2.40
CA SER A 231 1.77 52.04 3.40
C SER A 231 0.57 51.19 3.85
N PHE A 232 0.81 50.11 4.61
CA PHE A 232 -0.28 49.28 5.15
C PHE A 232 -0.11 49.04 6.65
N SER A 233 -1.21 49.17 7.39
CA SER A 233 -1.30 48.69 8.77
C SER A 233 -1.28 47.16 8.77
N GLU A 234 -0.70 46.55 9.81
CA GLU A 234 -0.62 45.09 9.99
C GLU A 234 -1.99 44.39 9.82
N SER A 235 -3.04 45.02 10.33
CA SER A 235 -4.43 44.57 10.17
C SER A 235 -4.91 44.48 8.71
N ARG A 236 -4.48 45.40 7.83
CA ARG A 236 -4.84 45.38 6.41
C ARG A 236 -4.10 44.28 5.65
N LEU A 237 -2.84 44.02 6.00
CA LEU A 237 -2.07 42.92 5.43
C LEU A 237 -2.71 41.57 5.75
N ILE A 238 -3.06 41.35 7.02
CA ILE A 238 -3.75 40.12 7.47
C ILE A 238 -5.07 39.95 6.71
N THR A 239 -5.84 41.03 6.55
CA THR A 239 -7.14 40.98 5.83
C THR A 239 -6.97 40.63 4.35
N GLN A 240 -5.98 41.22 3.67
CA GLN A 240 -5.73 40.96 2.26
C GLN A 240 -5.17 39.56 2.00
N ILE A 241 -4.27 39.07 2.86
CA ILE A 241 -3.78 37.69 2.80
C ILE A 241 -4.94 36.72 3.02
N SER A 242 -5.76 36.94 4.04
CA SER A 242 -6.95 36.12 4.31
C SER A 242 -7.93 36.10 3.14
N GLN A 243 -8.07 37.23 2.42
CA GLN A 243 -8.89 37.28 1.22
C GLN A 243 -8.28 36.50 0.06
N TRP A 244 -6.97 36.64 -0.18
CA TRP A 244 -6.27 35.88 -1.22
C TRP A 244 -6.36 34.36 -0.99
N GLN A 245 -6.22 33.91 0.26
CA GLN A 245 -6.35 32.51 0.66
C GLN A 245 -7.78 31.95 0.48
N LYS A 246 -8.81 32.81 0.47
CA LYS A 246 -10.18 32.40 0.11
C LYS A 246 -10.36 32.21 -1.40
N GLU A 247 -9.64 33.00 -2.20
CA GLU A 247 -9.67 32.91 -3.66
C GLU A 247 -8.76 31.78 -4.19
N HIS A 248 -7.72 31.40 -3.42
CA HIS A 248 -6.76 30.34 -3.75
C HIS A 248 -6.77 29.30 -2.61
N PRO A 249 -7.59 28.24 -2.72
CA PRO A 249 -7.68 27.22 -1.68
C PRO A 249 -6.33 26.56 -1.42
N ASN A 250 -5.96 26.44 -0.14
CA ASN A 250 -4.71 25.81 0.28
C ASN A 250 -4.76 24.29 0.02
N PRO A 251 -3.86 23.71 -0.79
CA PRO A 251 -3.86 22.28 -1.06
C PRO A 251 -3.62 21.41 0.18
N ARG A 252 -3.01 21.97 1.24
CA ARG A 252 -2.87 21.28 2.54
C ARG A 252 -4.20 21.07 3.24
N ALA A 253 -5.18 21.96 3.05
CA ALA A 253 -6.49 21.82 3.66
C ALA A 253 -7.25 20.61 3.07
N ASP A 254 -7.15 20.41 1.75
CA ASP A 254 -7.70 19.23 1.08
C ASP A 254 -7.04 17.93 1.59
N LEU A 255 -5.71 17.91 1.70
CA LEU A 255 -4.99 16.76 2.28
C LEU A 255 -5.39 16.50 3.75
N ALA A 256 -5.54 17.56 4.54
CA ALA A 256 -5.95 17.46 5.93
C ALA A 256 -7.33 16.81 6.04
N GLU A 257 -8.34 17.36 5.36
CA GLU A 257 -9.74 16.94 5.49
C GLU A 257 -10.03 15.60 4.83
N ASN A 258 -9.54 15.40 3.60
CA ASN A 258 -9.94 14.27 2.75
C ASN A 258 -8.94 13.11 2.77
N CYS A 259 -7.73 13.30 3.30
CA CYS A 259 -6.69 12.27 3.26
C CYS A 259 -6.05 11.92 4.60
N LEU A 260 -5.76 12.87 5.49
CA LEU A 260 -4.85 12.62 6.61
C LEU A 260 -5.50 12.70 7.98
N ASN A 261 -6.33 13.71 8.26
CA ASN A 261 -6.83 13.93 9.62
C ASN A 261 -7.76 12.80 10.08
N GLN A 262 -8.44 12.11 9.17
CA GLN A 262 -9.29 10.96 9.54
C GLN A 262 -8.52 9.90 10.35
N ILE A 263 -7.27 9.62 9.98
CA ILE A 263 -6.42 8.65 10.66
C ILE A 263 -5.45 9.31 11.65
N LEU A 264 -4.96 10.52 11.38
CA LEU A 264 -4.06 11.23 12.31
C LEU A 264 -4.76 11.63 13.61
N ASN A 265 -6.07 11.91 13.58
CA ASN A 265 -6.83 12.24 14.79
C ASN A 265 -6.83 11.09 15.81
N LEU A 266 -6.71 9.83 15.37
CA LEU A 266 -6.55 8.68 16.26
C LEU A 266 -5.22 8.71 17.04
N LEU A 267 -4.24 9.42 16.48
CA LEU A 267 -2.91 9.64 17.07
C LEU A 267 -2.82 11.00 17.79
N TYR A 268 -3.93 11.74 17.93
CA TYR A 268 -3.98 13.10 18.48
C TYR A 268 -3.13 14.12 17.68
N LEU A 269 -2.95 13.86 16.38
CA LEU A 269 -2.24 14.71 15.44
C LEU A 269 -3.19 15.21 14.36
N GLU A 270 -2.85 16.36 13.78
CA GLU A 270 -3.52 16.90 12.60
C GLU A 270 -2.52 17.61 11.69
N VAL A 271 -2.87 17.77 10.43
CA VAL A 271 -2.09 18.58 9.50
C VAL A 271 -2.21 20.06 9.90
N ASP A 272 -1.08 20.73 10.04
CA ASP A 272 -1.03 22.18 10.11
C ASP A 272 -1.09 22.74 8.68
N THR A 273 -2.21 23.36 8.34
CA THR A 273 -2.43 23.93 7.01
C THR A 273 -1.63 25.22 6.78
N ASP A 274 -1.28 25.93 7.85
CA ASP A 274 -0.62 27.23 7.77
C ASP A 274 0.91 27.11 7.85
N GLY A 275 1.42 25.98 8.34
CA GLY A 275 2.84 25.69 8.40
C GLY A 275 3.51 25.61 7.02
N THR A 276 4.45 26.52 6.75
CA THR A 276 5.23 26.56 5.49
C THR A 276 6.70 26.16 5.67
N GLU A 277 7.08 25.73 6.87
CA GLU A 277 8.45 25.31 7.24
C GLU A 277 8.91 24.10 6.39
N SER A 278 7.97 23.22 6.04
CA SER A 278 8.14 22.04 5.18
C SER A 278 6.95 21.92 4.20
N ARG A 279 6.96 20.90 3.33
CA ARG A 279 5.79 20.58 2.49
C ARG A 279 4.58 20.20 3.36
N LEU A 280 4.83 19.44 4.43
CA LEU A 280 3.79 19.04 5.37
C LEU A 280 4.28 19.20 6.82
N VAL A 281 3.57 20.01 7.59
CA VAL A 281 3.77 20.21 9.03
C VAL A 281 2.61 19.55 9.76
N LEU A 282 2.91 18.86 10.86
CA LEU A 282 1.89 18.33 11.76
C LEU A 282 1.85 19.14 13.05
N LYS A 283 0.68 19.21 13.65
CA LYS A 283 0.48 19.76 14.99
C LYS A 283 -0.31 18.82 15.87
N THR A 284 -0.16 19.00 17.18
CA THR A 284 -1.01 18.34 18.17
C THR A 284 -2.40 18.99 18.20
N ASN A 285 -3.36 18.30 18.80
CA ASN A 285 -4.69 18.85 19.08
C ASN A 285 -4.72 20.09 20.01
N TYR A 286 -3.61 20.41 20.68
CA TYR A 286 -3.43 21.66 21.43
C TYR A 286 -2.57 22.71 20.68
N ASN A 287 -2.45 22.57 19.35
CA ASN A 287 -1.78 23.48 18.42
C ASN A 287 -0.25 23.61 18.60
N GLU A 288 0.42 22.58 19.10
CA GLU A 288 1.89 22.55 19.12
C GLU A 288 2.42 21.90 17.82
N GLN A 289 3.21 22.65 17.04
CA GLN A 289 3.83 22.12 15.82
C GLN A 289 4.94 21.12 16.16
N ILE A 290 5.01 20.04 15.39
CA ILE A 290 6.01 19.00 15.53
C ILE A 290 6.89 18.97 14.28
N SER A 291 8.18 19.24 14.45
CA SER A 291 9.14 19.07 13.36
C SER A 291 9.17 17.61 12.90
N GLY A 292 9.22 17.41 11.58
CA GLY A 292 9.23 16.08 10.96
C GLY A 292 10.32 15.14 11.47
N ARG A 293 11.41 15.71 11.99
CA ARG A 293 12.54 14.97 12.58
C ARG A 293 12.11 14.16 13.81
N TYR A 294 11.16 14.67 14.61
CA TYR A 294 10.70 14.05 15.85
C TYR A 294 9.52 13.10 15.67
N LEU A 295 8.94 13.00 14.46
CA LEU A 295 7.87 12.05 14.18
C LEU A 295 8.39 10.61 14.18
N SER A 296 7.57 9.70 14.74
CA SER A 296 7.86 8.26 14.75
C SER A 296 7.86 7.70 13.33
N THR A 297 8.55 6.57 13.13
CA THR A 297 8.58 5.88 11.82
C THR A 297 7.20 5.45 11.37
N GLY A 298 6.32 5.05 12.29
CA GLY A 298 4.93 4.71 11.99
C GLY A 298 4.13 5.90 11.43
N VAL A 299 4.25 7.09 12.02
CA VAL A 299 3.60 8.30 11.48
C VAL A 299 4.19 8.66 10.11
N LYS A 300 5.51 8.61 9.95
CA LYS A 300 6.17 8.85 8.66
C LYS A 300 5.69 7.90 7.58
N GLN A 301 5.54 6.61 7.92
CA GLN A 301 4.99 5.59 7.02
C GLN A 301 3.56 5.93 6.62
N LEU A 302 2.71 6.26 7.58
CA LEU A 302 1.31 6.59 7.32
C LEU A 302 1.16 7.76 6.34
N LEU A 303 1.97 8.82 6.51
CA LEU A 303 1.99 9.97 5.60
C LEU A 303 2.55 9.60 4.22
N ALA A 304 3.70 8.92 4.19
CA ALA A 304 4.39 8.55 2.96
C ALA A 304 3.58 7.59 2.08
N THR A 305 2.56 6.92 2.64
CA THR A 305 1.73 5.95 1.92
C THR A 305 0.33 6.48 1.64
N SER A 306 -0.30 7.21 2.57
CA SER A 306 -1.64 7.79 2.37
C SER A 306 -1.64 8.86 1.28
N ILE A 307 -0.65 9.76 1.27
CA ILE A 307 -0.61 10.90 0.34
C ILE A 307 -0.51 10.42 -1.11
N PRO A 308 0.40 9.49 -1.48
CA PRO A 308 0.45 8.99 -2.84
C PRO A 308 -0.84 8.28 -3.27
N ILE A 309 -1.44 7.45 -2.41
CA ILE A 309 -2.72 6.77 -2.74
C ILE A 309 -3.80 7.81 -3.09
N TYR A 310 -3.91 8.87 -2.29
CA TYR A 310 -4.89 9.92 -2.48
C TYR A 310 -4.61 10.78 -3.72
N LYS A 311 -3.35 11.20 -3.93
CA LYS A 311 -2.97 12.12 -5.02
C LYS A 311 -2.85 11.45 -6.40
N ILE A 312 -2.44 10.18 -6.47
CA ILE A 312 -2.08 9.50 -7.74
C ILE A 312 -3.29 9.05 -8.57
N LYS A 313 -4.52 9.14 -8.04
CA LYS A 313 -5.79 8.82 -8.74
C LYS A 313 -5.74 7.52 -9.55
N ILE A 314 -6.07 6.42 -8.88
CA ILE A 314 -6.10 5.08 -9.49
C ILE A 314 -7.53 4.58 -9.44
N ASN A 315 -8.34 4.88 -10.47
CA ASN A 315 -9.71 4.38 -10.50
C ASN A 315 -9.81 3.05 -11.24
N ASN A 316 -9.08 2.89 -12.33
CA ASN A 316 -9.13 1.68 -13.16
C ASN A 316 -7.82 0.89 -13.09
N GLY A 317 -7.21 0.83 -11.93
CA GLY A 317 -5.92 0.19 -11.72
C GLY A 317 -5.82 -0.59 -10.41
N VAL A 318 -4.58 -0.91 -10.06
CA VAL A 318 -4.23 -1.63 -8.84
C VAL A 318 -3.33 -0.81 -7.92
N ILE A 319 -3.41 -1.09 -6.63
CA ILE A 319 -2.47 -0.60 -5.63
C ILE A 319 -1.87 -1.82 -4.94
N LEU A 320 -0.56 -1.95 -5.00
CA LEU A 320 0.20 -3.02 -4.37
C LEU A 320 0.85 -2.45 -3.11
N PHE A 321 0.71 -3.16 -1.99
CA PHE A 321 1.16 -2.67 -0.70
C PHE A 321 1.81 -3.81 0.10
N ASP A 322 3.12 -3.70 0.34
CA ASP A 322 3.86 -4.62 1.20
C ASP A 322 4.03 -4.04 2.60
N GLU A 323 3.69 -4.82 3.64
CA GLU A 323 3.80 -4.46 5.05
C GLU A 323 3.15 -3.10 5.42
N PRO A 324 1.84 -2.90 5.13
CA PRO A 324 1.14 -1.65 5.42
C PRO A 324 1.21 -1.25 6.90
N GLU A 325 1.23 -2.21 7.81
CA GLU A 325 1.26 -2.02 9.27
C GLU A 325 2.62 -1.64 9.85
N ARG A 326 3.69 -1.66 9.05
CA ARG A 326 5.05 -1.59 9.58
C ARG A 326 5.23 -0.37 10.50
N SER A 327 5.85 -0.60 11.66
CA SER A 327 6.07 0.42 12.71
C SER A 327 4.80 1.06 13.31
N LEU A 328 3.59 0.60 12.99
CA LEU A 328 2.34 1.10 13.57
C LEU A 328 1.89 0.24 14.76
N PHE A 329 1.35 0.89 15.79
CA PHE A 329 0.77 0.19 16.93
C PHE A 329 -0.55 -0.50 16.55
N PRO A 330 -0.92 -1.63 17.19
CA PRO A 330 -2.13 -2.41 16.87
C PRO A 330 -3.46 -1.67 16.78
N ASP A 331 -3.63 -0.56 17.48
CA ASP A 331 -4.87 0.24 17.47
C ASP A 331 -5.12 0.89 16.10
N ILE A 332 -4.09 1.48 15.49
CA ILE A 332 -4.16 2.10 14.16
C ILE A 332 -4.29 1.06 13.06
N GLN A 333 -3.68 -0.12 13.23
CA GLN A 333 -3.75 -1.20 12.23
C GLN A 333 -5.20 -1.58 11.89
N ARG A 334 -6.12 -1.50 12.86
CA ARG A 334 -7.54 -1.83 12.67
C ARG A 334 -8.26 -0.91 11.68
N GLU A 335 -7.90 0.37 11.64
CA GLU A 335 -8.51 1.35 10.73
C GLU A 335 -7.75 1.47 9.39
N LEU A 336 -6.55 0.87 9.30
CA LEU A 336 -5.61 1.12 8.22
C LEU A 336 -6.11 0.69 6.83
N ILE A 337 -6.69 -0.51 6.73
CA ILE A 337 -7.21 -1.02 5.45
C ILE A 337 -8.42 -0.20 4.98
N LYS A 338 -9.31 0.14 5.91
CA LYS A 338 -10.47 1.00 5.64
C LYS A 338 -10.01 2.39 5.18
N HIS A 339 -9.02 2.96 5.86
CA HIS A 339 -8.40 4.22 5.48
C HIS A 339 -7.88 4.18 4.04
N TYR A 340 -6.96 3.27 3.72
CA TYR A 340 -6.37 3.21 2.38
C TYR A 340 -7.39 2.93 1.27
N THR A 341 -8.31 2.00 1.49
CA THR A 341 -9.36 1.69 0.50
C THR A 341 -10.33 2.85 0.29
N SER A 342 -10.57 3.69 1.32
CA SER A 342 -11.39 4.90 1.19
C SER A 342 -10.75 6.00 0.33
N LEU A 343 -9.40 6.07 0.30
CA LEU A 343 -8.66 7.06 -0.49
C LEU A 343 -8.71 6.75 -1.99
N ALA A 344 -8.88 5.48 -2.37
CA ALA A 344 -9.00 5.06 -3.77
C ALA A 344 -10.08 3.96 -3.92
N PRO A 345 -11.37 4.29 -3.76
CA PRO A 345 -12.45 3.31 -3.63
C PRO A 345 -12.72 2.50 -4.90
N LYS A 346 -12.26 2.99 -6.05
CA LYS A 346 -12.37 2.28 -7.33
C LYS A 346 -11.12 1.45 -7.64
N ALA A 347 -10.01 1.63 -6.92
CA ALA A 347 -8.79 0.84 -7.08
C ALA A 347 -8.99 -0.61 -6.61
N GLN A 348 -8.11 -1.51 -7.05
CA GLN A 348 -8.05 -2.88 -6.53
C GLN A 348 -6.78 -3.00 -5.73
N PHE A 349 -6.90 -3.39 -4.48
CA PHE A 349 -5.77 -3.45 -3.58
C PHE A 349 -5.22 -4.86 -3.47
N PHE A 350 -3.90 -4.99 -3.43
CA PHE A 350 -3.20 -6.21 -3.05
C PHE A 350 -2.28 -5.89 -1.89
N PHE A 351 -2.53 -6.52 -0.75
CA PHE A 351 -1.74 -6.37 0.45
C PHE A 351 -0.92 -7.64 0.69
N ALA A 352 0.33 -7.50 1.10
CA ALA A 352 1.11 -8.55 1.74
C ALA A 352 1.37 -8.12 3.19
N THR A 353 1.04 -9.00 4.14
CA THR A 353 1.13 -8.68 5.57
C THR A 353 1.48 -9.90 6.40
N HIS A 354 2.16 -9.66 7.52
CA HIS A 354 2.36 -10.64 8.57
C HIS A 354 1.44 -10.41 9.77
N SER A 355 0.70 -9.30 9.81
CA SER A 355 -0.18 -8.94 10.91
C SER A 355 -1.54 -9.65 10.84
N PRO A 356 -1.92 -10.40 11.89
CA PRO A 356 -3.28 -10.95 12.00
C PRO A 356 -4.35 -9.88 12.14
N ILE A 357 -3.98 -8.69 12.64
CA ILE A 357 -4.91 -7.56 12.82
C ILE A 357 -5.24 -6.92 11.47
N ILE A 358 -4.26 -6.82 10.57
CA ILE A 358 -4.53 -6.41 9.19
C ILE A 358 -5.36 -7.47 8.48
N ALA A 359 -4.99 -8.74 8.63
CA ALA A 359 -5.70 -9.86 8.01
C ALA A 359 -7.18 -9.92 8.43
N SER A 360 -7.53 -9.62 9.68
CA SER A 360 -8.92 -9.66 10.14
C SER A 360 -9.84 -8.61 9.46
N ALA A 361 -9.26 -7.61 8.78
CA ALA A 361 -10.01 -6.60 8.02
C ALA A 361 -10.49 -7.09 6.63
N PHE A 362 -10.24 -8.35 6.27
CA PHE A 362 -10.61 -8.94 4.97
C PHE A 362 -11.62 -10.06 5.14
N GLU A 363 -12.40 -10.34 4.10
CA GLU A 363 -13.28 -11.52 4.04
C GLU A 363 -12.47 -12.82 3.82
N PRO A 364 -13.01 -14.01 4.18
CA PRO A 364 -12.35 -15.29 3.93
C PRO A 364 -11.86 -15.48 2.48
N CYS A 365 -12.69 -15.12 1.49
CA CYS A 365 -12.35 -15.22 0.07
C CYS A 365 -11.30 -14.20 -0.38
N GLU A 366 -11.12 -13.10 0.35
CA GLU A 366 -10.12 -12.06 0.07
C GLU A 366 -8.74 -12.40 0.66
N ARG A 367 -8.66 -13.37 1.59
CA ARG A 367 -7.41 -13.80 2.23
C ARG A 367 -6.85 -15.06 1.58
N PHE A 368 -5.61 -14.96 1.13
CA PHE A 368 -4.86 -16.04 0.49
C PHE A 368 -3.68 -16.40 1.41
N ILE A 369 -3.79 -17.56 2.04
CA ILE A 369 -2.84 -18.07 3.03
C ILE A 369 -1.80 -18.93 2.32
N LEU A 370 -0.55 -18.48 2.33
CA LEU A 370 0.60 -19.20 1.81
C LEU A 370 1.30 -19.98 2.93
N TYR A 371 1.56 -21.26 2.70
CA TYR A 371 2.23 -22.12 3.66
C TYR A 371 3.11 -23.16 2.97
N PHE A 372 4.11 -23.67 3.68
CA PHE A 372 4.89 -24.81 3.22
C PHE A 372 4.18 -26.11 3.58
N ASN A 373 4.08 -27.03 2.64
CA ASN A 373 3.67 -28.41 2.93
C ASN A 373 4.84 -29.21 3.54
N GLU A 374 4.60 -30.48 3.86
CA GLU A 374 5.58 -31.37 4.51
C GLU A 374 6.88 -31.58 3.71
N ILE A 375 6.84 -31.38 2.38
CA ILE A 375 8.01 -31.50 1.50
C ILE A 375 8.65 -30.14 1.16
N GLY A 376 8.22 -29.05 1.81
CA GLY A 376 8.78 -27.71 1.66
C GLY A 376 8.29 -26.94 0.42
N GLU A 377 7.22 -27.39 -0.23
CA GLU A 377 6.60 -26.66 -1.35
C GLU A 377 5.56 -25.66 -0.86
N VAL A 378 5.50 -24.50 -1.50
CA VAL A 378 4.46 -23.51 -1.22
C VAL A 378 3.12 -23.97 -1.75
N LYS A 379 2.10 -23.96 -0.89
CA LYS A 379 0.68 -24.15 -1.21
C LYS A 379 -0.11 -22.93 -0.76
N CYS A 380 -1.32 -22.81 -1.28
CA CYS A 380 -2.25 -21.74 -0.93
C CYS A 380 -3.63 -22.32 -0.60
N ARG A 381 -4.31 -21.68 0.35
CA ARG A 381 -5.73 -21.85 0.64
C ARG A 381 -6.35 -20.50 0.97
N ASN A 382 -7.67 -20.39 0.87
CA ASN A 382 -8.38 -19.21 1.33
C ASN A 382 -8.51 -19.16 2.86
N GLY A 383 -8.83 -17.99 3.38
CA GLY A 383 -9.16 -17.77 4.79
C GLY A 383 -10.42 -18.53 5.22
N VAL A 384 -10.58 -18.71 6.53
CA VAL A 384 -11.74 -19.37 7.14
C VAL A 384 -12.46 -18.44 8.10
N ALA A 385 -11.71 -17.67 8.91
CA ALA A 385 -12.28 -16.77 9.91
C ALA A 385 -13.18 -15.67 9.27
N PRO A 386 -14.38 -15.38 9.78
CA PRO A 386 -15.20 -14.28 9.27
C PRO A 386 -14.50 -12.91 9.28
N ILE A 387 -14.96 -11.97 8.46
CA ILE A 387 -14.46 -10.59 8.51
C ILE A 387 -14.74 -9.96 9.87
N GLY A 388 -13.77 -9.22 10.41
CA GLY A 388 -13.89 -8.52 11.69
C GLY A 388 -13.93 -9.44 12.91
N ASP A 389 -13.66 -10.74 12.75
CA ASP A 389 -13.57 -11.70 13.85
C ASP A 389 -12.39 -11.39 14.79
N ASP A 390 -12.36 -12.02 15.96
CA ASP A 390 -11.27 -11.85 16.93
C ASP A 390 -9.92 -12.18 16.26
N PRO A 391 -8.90 -11.30 16.33
CA PRO A 391 -7.57 -11.62 15.79
C PRO A 391 -6.98 -12.94 16.32
N ASN A 392 -7.38 -13.40 17.50
CA ASN A 392 -7.01 -14.72 18.04
C ASN A 392 -7.60 -15.88 17.21
N ASP A 393 -8.79 -15.72 16.66
CA ASP A 393 -9.41 -16.73 15.81
C ASP A 393 -8.78 -16.73 14.42
N VAL A 394 -8.40 -15.56 13.90
CA VAL A 394 -7.54 -15.46 12.70
C VAL A 394 -6.19 -16.15 12.95
N LEU A 395 -5.55 -15.91 14.09
CA LEU A 395 -4.29 -16.57 14.46
C LEU A 395 -4.42 -18.09 14.49
N ARG A 396 -5.51 -18.62 15.06
CA ARG A 396 -5.76 -20.06 15.13
C ARG A 396 -6.09 -20.66 13.77
N GLN A 397 -7.10 -20.12 13.09
CA GLN A 397 -7.70 -20.74 11.90
C GLN A 397 -6.91 -20.45 10.63
N ASP A 398 -6.40 -19.23 10.48
CA ASP A 398 -5.73 -18.79 9.25
C ASP A 398 -4.21 -18.91 9.36
N PHE A 399 -3.63 -18.50 10.49
CA PHE A 399 -2.17 -18.63 10.72
C PHE A 399 -1.75 -20.01 11.26
N GLY A 400 -2.70 -20.87 11.64
CA GLY A 400 -2.44 -22.24 12.10
C GLY A 400 -1.84 -22.34 13.50
N LEU A 401 -1.96 -21.29 14.31
CA LEU A 401 -1.47 -21.26 15.70
C LEU A 401 -2.54 -21.79 16.65
N ASN A 402 -2.66 -23.13 16.71
CA ASN A 402 -3.67 -23.79 17.55
C ASN A 402 -3.52 -23.44 19.04
N GLU A 403 -2.28 -23.30 19.51
CA GLU A 403 -1.96 -22.92 20.89
C GLU A 403 -1.34 -21.52 20.86
N LEU A 404 -2.02 -20.56 21.48
CA LEU A 404 -1.57 -19.17 21.54
C LEU A 404 -0.75 -18.89 22.82
N MET A 405 -0.88 -19.77 23.83
CA MET A 405 -0.07 -19.69 25.05
C MET A 405 1.30 -20.30 24.83
N LEU A 406 2.34 -19.62 25.32
CA LEU A 406 3.68 -20.18 25.40
C LEU A 406 3.78 -21.20 26.55
N ASP A 407 4.86 -21.98 26.57
CA ASP A 407 5.06 -23.11 27.50
C ASP A 407 4.80 -22.76 28.97
N GLU A 408 5.31 -21.63 29.46
CA GLU A 408 5.10 -21.19 30.85
C GLU A 408 3.62 -20.92 31.17
N GLY A 409 2.87 -20.36 30.22
CA GLY A 409 1.43 -20.13 30.33
C GLY A 409 0.65 -21.44 30.28
N LEU A 410 1.08 -22.37 29.44
CA LEU A 410 0.52 -23.73 29.36
C LEU A 410 0.72 -24.50 30.68
N GLU A 411 1.93 -24.48 31.23
CA GLU A 411 2.26 -25.09 32.52
C GLU A 411 1.42 -24.46 33.65
N ALA A 412 1.31 -23.13 33.67
CA ALA A 412 0.46 -22.43 34.63
C ALA A 412 -1.02 -22.82 34.47
N HIS A 413 -1.53 -22.95 33.24
CA HIS A 413 -2.91 -23.37 33.00
C HIS A 413 -3.14 -24.83 33.42
N GLN A 414 -2.16 -25.71 33.18
CA GLN A 414 -2.20 -27.10 33.64
C GLN A 414 -2.22 -27.18 35.18
N GLU A 415 -1.36 -26.42 35.87
CA GLU A 415 -1.36 -26.37 37.33
C GLU A 415 -2.65 -25.75 37.88
N TYR A 416 -3.18 -24.72 37.24
CA TYR A 416 -4.49 -24.14 37.59
C TYR A 416 -5.60 -25.20 37.54
N ARG A 417 -5.64 -26.04 36.49
CA ARG A 417 -6.58 -27.16 36.38
C ARG A 417 -6.31 -28.26 37.42
N ARG A 418 -5.03 -28.59 37.67
CA ARG A 418 -4.62 -29.58 38.68
C ARG A 418 -5.05 -29.18 40.07
N LEU A 419 -4.80 -27.93 40.47
CA LEU A 419 -5.26 -27.35 41.74
C LEU A 419 -6.78 -27.44 41.86
N GLY A 420 -7.52 -27.14 40.78
CA GLY A 420 -8.98 -27.30 40.74
C GLY A 420 -9.45 -28.75 40.95
N SER A 421 -8.69 -29.74 40.48
CA SER A 421 -8.94 -31.16 40.77
C SER A 421 -8.61 -31.52 42.22
N MET A 422 -7.47 -31.05 42.74
CA MET A 422 -7.03 -31.31 44.11
C MET A 422 -7.99 -30.72 45.15
N ILE A 423 -8.50 -29.50 44.93
CA ILE A 423 -9.51 -28.86 45.80
C ILE A 423 -10.80 -29.68 45.91
N ARG A 424 -11.20 -30.38 44.84
CA ARG A 424 -12.40 -31.22 44.82
C ARG A 424 -12.23 -32.53 45.59
N GLN A 425 -10.99 -33.01 45.73
CA GLN A 425 -10.65 -34.27 46.39
C GLN A 425 -10.19 -34.07 47.85
N GLU A 426 -9.84 -32.85 48.23
CA GLU A 426 -9.32 -32.53 49.57
C GLU A 426 -10.43 -32.47 50.62
N THR A 427 -10.23 -33.20 51.72
CA THR A 427 -11.16 -33.29 52.84
C THR A 427 -10.75 -32.44 54.04
N ASP A 428 -9.47 -32.04 54.13
CA ASP A 428 -8.99 -31.11 55.17
C ASP A 428 -9.27 -29.65 54.81
N ASP A 429 -10.05 -28.96 55.64
CA ASP A 429 -10.48 -27.58 55.41
C ASP A 429 -9.31 -26.58 55.32
N LYS A 430 -8.25 -26.80 56.11
CA LYS A 430 -7.09 -25.90 56.13
C LYS A 430 -6.30 -26.01 54.82
N ARG A 431 -5.92 -27.23 54.44
CA ARG A 431 -5.21 -27.49 53.18
C ARG A 431 -6.03 -27.12 51.95
N LYS A 432 -7.35 -27.32 52.00
CA LYS A 432 -8.27 -26.90 50.93
C LYS A 432 -8.25 -25.39 50.72
N ASN A 433 -8.27 -24.60 51.79
CA ASN A 433 -8.17 -23.14 51.71
C ASN A 433 -6.81 -22.68 51.15
N GLU A 434 -5.71 -23.35 51.49
CA GLU A 434 -4.39 -23.07 50.91
C GLU A 434 -4.34 -23.34 49.39
N LEU A 435 -4.94 -24.45 48.93
CA LEU A 435 -5.03 -24.76 47.51
C LEU A 435 -5.92 -23.77 46.74
N ILE A 436 -7.04 -23.34 47.36
CA ILE A 436 -7.90 -22.30 46.79
C ILE A 436 -7.14 -20.99 46.65
N ALA A 437 -6.39 -20.56 47.67
CA ALA A 437 -5.60 -19.34 47.62
C ALA A 437 -4.57 -19.39 46.48
N LYS A 438 -3.83 -20.49 46.35
CA LYS A 438 -2.87 -20.70 45.24
C LYS A 438 -3.53 -20.68 43.87
N ARG A 439 -4.72 -21.31 43.73
CA ARG A 439 -5.46 -21.31 42.46
C ARG A 439 -5.97 -19.92 42.10
N ILE A 440 -6.47 -19.15 43.07
CA ILE A 440 -6.91 -17.76 42.87
C ILE A 440 -5.73 -16.88 42.47
N GLU A 441 -4.58 -17.01 43.16
CA GLU A 441 -3.37 -16.27 42.83
C GLU A 441 -2.94 -16.53 41.38
N LEU A 442 -2.92 -17.79 40.96
CA LEU A 442 -2.56 -18.20 39.61
C LEU A 442 -3.58 -17.71 38.57
N GLY A 443 -4.88 -17.84 38.87
CA GLY A 443 -5.96 -17.34 38.02
C GLY A 443 -5.91 -15.82 37.83
N ASN A 444 -5.67 -15.06 38.89
CA ASN A 444 -5.53 -13.60 38.81
C ASN A 444 -4.27 -13.17 38.05
N ARG A 445 -3.17 -13.91 38.20
CA ARG A 445 -1.89 -13.59 37.53
C ARG A 445 -1.98 -13.74 36.01
N TYR A 446 -2.64 -14.78 35.53
CA TYR A 446 -2.71 -15.12 34.11
C TYR A 446 -4.08 -14.87 33.46
N ASN A 447 -5.07 -14.43 34.24
CA ASN A 447 -6.45 -14.17 33.82
C ASN A 447 -7.15 -15.40 33.19
N PHE A 448 -7.02 -16.56 33.86
CA PHE A 448 -7.59 -17.85 33.45
C PHE A 448 -9.06 -18.07 33.84
#